data_AF-O66782-F1
#
_entry.id   AF-O66782-F1
#
_cell.length_a   1.000
_cell.length_b   1.000
_cell.length_c   1.000
_cell.angle_alpha   90.00
_cell.angle_beta   90.00
_cell.angle_gamma   90.00
#
_symmetry.space_group_name_H-M   'P 1'
#
loop_
_entity.id
_entity.type
_entity.pdbx_description
1 polymer ?
#
loop_
_entity_poly.entity_id
_entity_poly.type
_entity_poly.pdbx_seq_one_letter_code
_entity_poly.pdbx_strand_id
1 'polypeptide(L)'
;MFEPQIQKLLTINLALKGNEYLLAFTDDYRKELSEVLKEIEKVAKGITPEVKTIVFPSTGQHGKEPPEVLWVETFGKKAVEVLKEEGIFEKVLNKEPYDYEKLAEILKSYSEKVPNVVIALSHYSTTHTTYRKVLTDVFKARYASMPLFEPEMFLGPMDVDWDYVAKLSTDIAEVLTEGEYVEVSSPYGVNLEFSIKGRKGIPDTGLLTEPGSYGNLPAGEAFIAPIEESAFGKLVILYAPNRKLEREITLYFKDGAVERIEGFEDYRYELERVFDTYPNARYIAEFGVGTNPKARRADNILEAEKIMELST
;
A
#
# COMPACT_ATOMS: atom_id res chain seq x y z
N MET A 1 -13.14 -20.12 3.77
CA MET A 1 -13.87 -19.36 4.80
C MET A 1 -14.28 -17.97 4.29
N PHE A 2 -13.60 -17.43 3.28
CA PHE A 2 -13.78 -16.07 2.75
C PHE A 2 -14.27 -16.03 1.30
N GLU A 3 -14.77 -17.15 0.77
CA GLU A 3 -15.19 -17.31 -0.63
C GLU A 3 -16.06 -16.13 -1.17
N PRO A 4 -17.10 -15.64 -0.48
CA PRO A 4 -17.86 -14.47 -0.94
C PRO A 4 -17.01 -13.18 -1.02
N GLN A 5 -16.12 -12.96 -0.05
CA GLN A 5 -15.26 -11.78 0.02
C GLN A 5 -14.17 -11.82 -1.04
N ILE A 6 -13.58 -12.99 -1.26
CA ILE A 6 -12.62 -13.23 -2.35
C ILE A 6 -13.31 -13.05 -3.71
N GLN A 7 -14.54 -13.53 -3.86
CA GLN A 7 -15.33 -13.28 -5.08
C GLN A 7 -15.50 -11.78 -5.34
N LYS A 8 -15.81 -10.99 -4.31
CA LYS A 8 -15.88 -9.52 -4.41
C LYS A 8 -14.52 -8.90 -4.76
N LEU A 9 -13.43 -9.30 -4.10
CA LEU A 9 -12.06 -8.87 -4.43
C LEU A 9 -11.76 -9.08 -5.92
N LEU A 10 -12.05 -10.28 -6.44
CA LEU A 10 -11.75 -10.63 -7.82
C LEU A 10 -12.65 -9.90 -8.82
N THR A 11 -13.95 -9.77 -8.54
CA THR A 11 -14.93 -9.26 -9.52
C THR A 11 -15.22 -7.76 -9.43
N ILE A 12 -15.16 -7.19 -8.23
CA ILE A 12 -15.45 -5.77 -7.98
C ILE A 12 -14.13 -4.98 -7.96
N ASN A 13 -13.23 -5.31 -7.04
CA ASN A 13 -12.00 -4.54 -6.87
C ASN A 13 -11.04 -4.68 -8.05
N LEU A 14 -10.90 -5.90 -8.60
CA LEU A 14 -9.92 -6.19 -9.66
C LEU A 14 -10.55 -6.37 -11.04
N ALA A 15 -11.88 -6.43 -11.14
CA ALA A 15 -12.63 -6.69 -12.36
C ALA A 15 -12.05 -7.83 -13.22
N LEU A 16 -11.66 -8.94 -12.58
CA LEU A 16 -11.05 -10.11 -13.24
C LEU A 16 -12.01 -10.72 -14.26
N LYS A 17 -11.52 -10.91 -15.48
CA LYS A 17 -12.28 -11.48 -16.61
C LYS A 17 -11.85 -12.91 -16.90
N GLY A 18 -12.74 -13.68 -17.52
CA GLY A 18 -12.49 -15.11 -17.76
C GLY A 18 -11.40 -15.47 -18.77
N ASN A 19 -10.86 -14.47 -19.47
CA ASN A 19 -9.71 -14.63 -20.38
C ASN A 19 -8.41 -14.03 -19.82
N GLU A 20 -8.43 -13.51 -18.60
CA GLU A 20 -7.28 -12.86 -17.96
C GLU A 20 -6.49 -13.84 -17.09
N TYR A 21 -5.19 -13.61 -16.98
CA TYR A 21 -4.30 -14.36 -16.10
C TYR A 21 -4.17 -13.66 -14.73
N LEU A 22 -4.51 -14.40 -13.66
CA LEU A 22 -4.30 -13.97 -12.27
C LEU A 22 -3.01 -14.58 -11.69
N LEU A 23 -2.15 -13.73 -11.15
CA LEU A 23 -1.06 -14.12 -10.26
C LEU A 23 -1.38 -13.68 -8.83
N ALA A 24 -1.40 -14.60 -7.87
CA ALA A 24 -1.49 -14.27 -6.45
C ALA A 24 -0.25 -14.79 -5.72
N PHE A 25 0.31 -14.00 -4.80
CA PHE A 25 1.49 -14.43 -4.05
C PHE A 25 1.51 -13.93 -2.62
N THR A 26 2.29 -14.62 -1.78
CA THR A 26 2.63 -14.23 -0.41
C THR A 26 4.08 -14.59 -0.13
N ASP A 27 4.62 -14.12 0.99
CA ASP A 27 5.86 -14.63 1.54
C ASP A 27 5.63 -15.69 2.64
N ASP A 28 6.69 -16.34 3.08
CA ASP A 28 6.68 -17.38 4.11
C ASP A 28 6.64 -16.85 5.55
N TYR A 29 6.41 -15.55 5.74
CA TYR A 29 6.37 -14.90 7.06
C TYR A 29 5.10 -15.29 7.84
N ARG A 30 3.91 -15.18 7.22
CA ARG A 30 2.61 -15.58 7.79
C ARG A 30 2.10 -16.84 7.11
N LYS A 31 2.23 -17.99 7.78
CA LYS A 31 1.88 -19.31 7.21
C LYS A 31 0.41 -19.43 6.85
N GLU A 32 -0.48 -18.75 7.58
CA GLU A 32 -1.91 -18.69 7.33
C GLU A 32 -2.27 -18.10 5.96
N LEU A 33 -1.45 -17.19 5.42
CA LEU A 33 -1.68 -16.60 4.10
C LEU A 33 -1.47 -17.61 2.96
N SER A 34 -0.75 -18.71 3.21
CA SER A 34 -0.65 -19.80 2.23
C SER A 34 -2.00 -20.52 2.03
N GLU A 35 -2.83 -20.62 3.08
CA GLU A 35 -4.19 -21.17 2.94
C GLU A 35 -5.14 -20.16 2.28
N VAL A 36 -4.98 -18.86 2.56
CA VAL A 36 -5.69 -17.79 1.85
C VAL A 36 -5.39 -17.83 0.34
N LEU A 37 -4.13 -18.02 -0.06
CA LEU A 37 -3.77 -18.17 -1.47
C LEU A 37 -4.48 -19.34 -2.15
N LYS A 38 -4.58 -20.50 -1.48
CA LYS A 38 -5.33 -21.66 -2.01
C LYS A 38 -6.81 -21.35 -2.19
N GLU A 39 -7.39 -20.59 -1.25
CA GLU A 39 -8.78 -20.16 -1.37
C GLU A 39 -8.97 -19.17 -2.54
N ILE A 40 -8.07 -18.19 -2.69
CA ILE A 40 -8.05 -17.28 -3.84
C ILE A 40 -7.96 -18.07 -5.15
N GLU A 41 -7.05 -19.06 -5.22
CA GLU A 41 -6.91 -19.90 -6.41
C GLU A 41 -8.19 -20.67 -6.74
N LYS A 42 -8.82 -21.28 -5.73
CA LYS A 42 -10.08 -22.02 -5.87
C LYS A 42 -11.18 -21.12 -6.45
N VAL A 43 -11.37 -19.93 -5.89
CA VAL A 43 -12.42 -19.00 -6.33
C VAL A 43 -12.10 -18.44 -7.72
N ALA A 44 -10.85 -18.05 -7.96
CA ALA A 44 -10.41 -17.50 -9.25
C ALA A 44 -10.55 -18.52 -10.40
N LYS A 45 -10.32 -19.81 -10.15
CA LYS A 45 -10.56 -20.88 -11.13
C LYS A 45 -12.03 -21.02 -11.56
N GLY A 46 -12.97 -20.49 -10.78
CA GLY A 46 -14.37 -20.36 -11.18
C GLY A 46 -14.62 -19.21 -12.16
N ILE A 47 -13.68 -18.28 -12.32
CA ILE A 47 -13.78 -17.09 -13.18
C ILE A 47 -12.91 -17.25 -14.42
N THR A 48 -11.63 -17.61 -14.25
CA THR A 48 -10.62 -17.76 -15.32
C THR A 48 -9.87 -19.08 -15.19
N PRO A 49 -9.51 -19.77 -16.30
CA PRO A 49 -8.69 -20.97 -16.25
C PRO A 49 -7.21 -20.67 -15.91
N GLU A 50 -6.79 -19.41 -16.01
CA GLU A 50 -5.38 -18.99 -15.89
C GLU A 50 -5.11 -18.37 -14.51
N VAL A 51 -4.70 -19.22 -13.57
CA VAL A 51 -4.39 -18.79 -12.20
C VAL A 51 -3.07 -19.40 -11.75
N LYS A 52 -2.23 -18.59 -11.12
CA LYS A 52 -0.96 -19.02 -10.51
C LYS A 52 -0.83 -18.47 -9.11
N THR A 53 -0.39 -19.32 -8.19
CA THR A 53 -0.08 -18.95 -6.81
C THR A 53 1.38 -19.20 -6.48
N ILE A 54 2.01 -18.31 -5.70
CA ILE A 54 3.42 -18.40 -5.35
C ILE A 54 3.63 -18.05 -3.88
N VAL A 55 4.47 -18.82 -3.20
CA VAL A 55 5.03 -18.49 -1.88
C VAL A 55 6.54 -18.36 -2.04
N PHE A 56 7.13 -17.28 -1.52
CA PHE A 56 8.57 -17.05 -1.59
C PHE A 56 9.17 -16.64 -0.23
N PRO A 57 10.50 -16.71 -0.03
CA PRO A 57 11.13 -16.29 1.22
C PRO A 57 10.94 -14.80 1.51
N SER A 58 10.51 -14.46 2.72
CA SER A 58 10.25 -13.06 3.10
C SER A 58 11.46 -12.15 2.88
N THR A 59 11.20 -10.95 2.36
CA THR A 59 12.26 -10.00 1.97
C THR A 59 12.91 -9.32 3.18
N GLY A 60 12.20 -9.24 4.31
CA GLY A 60 12.65 -8.62 5.56
C GLY A 60 12.47 -7.09 5.63
N GLN A 61 11.98 -6.45 4.56
CA GLN A 61 11.82 -4.99 4.52
C GLN A 61 10.81 -4.56 3.43
N HIS A 62 9.96 -3.58 3.76
CA HIS A 62 9.07 -2.93 2.78
C HIS A 62 9.88 -2.29 1.66
N GLY A 63 9.40 -2.40 0.42
CA GLY A 63 10.02 -1.78 -0.75
C GLY A 63 11.25 -2.51 -1.31
N LYS A 64 11.75 -3.56 -0.64
CA LYS A 64 12.78 -4.45 -1.20
C LYS A 64 12.21 -5.23 -2.39
N GLU A 65 13.00 -5.37 -3.45
CA GLU A 65 12.56 -6.12 -4.63
C GLU A 65 12.27 -7.58 -4.26
N PRO A 66 11.23 -8.20 -4.87
CA PRO A 66 10.96 -9.61 -4.64
C PRO A 66 12.07 -10.49 -5.21
N PRO A 67 12.23 -11.72 -4.68
CA PRO A 67 13.31 -12.62 -5.09
C PRO A 67 13.15 -13.06 -6.54
N GLU A 68 14.25 -13.52 -7.13
CA GLU A 68 14.32 -13.97 -8.53
C GLU A 68 13.25 -14.97 -8.92
N VAL A 69 12.89 -15.90 -8.02
CA VAL A 69 11.81 -16.85 -8.28
C VAL A 69 10.52 -16.14 -8.68
N LEU A 70 10.14 -15.05 -8.03
CA LEU A 70 8.93 -14.32 -8.39
C LEU A 70 9.07 -13.64 -9.76
N TRP A 71 10.25 -13.12 -10.11
CA TRP A 71 10.51 -12.54 -11.43
C TRP A 71 10.43 -13.60 -12.53
N VAL A 72 11.05 -14.76 -12.34
CA VAL A 72 11.04 -15.87 -13.31
C VAL A 72 9.62 -16.37 -13.52
N GLU A 73 8.86 -16.56 -12.44
CA GLU A 73 7.49 -17.07 -12.54
C GLU A 73 6.51 -16.07 -13.15
N THR A 74 6.86 -14.78 -13.20
CA THR A 74 6.03 -13.66 -13.70
C THR A 74 6.38 -13.27 -15.13
N PHE A 75 7.68 -13.13 -15.42
CA PHE A 75 8.18 -12.63 -16.70
C PHE A 75 8.78 -13.73 -17.59
N GLY A 76 8.97 -14.95 -17.05
CA GLY A 76 9.60 -16.06 -17.74
C GLY A 76 11.11 -16.08 -17.55
N LYS A 77 11.65 -17.31 -17.53
CA LYS A 77 13.08 -17.57 -17.31
C LYS A 77 13.98 -16.82 -18.29
N LYS A 78 13.63 -16.83 -19.58
CA LYS A 78 14.43 -16.19 -20.63
C LYS A 78 14.53 -14.68 -20.45
N ALA A 79 13.46 -14.01 -20.04
CA ALA A 79 13.48 -12.57 -19.81
C ALA A 79 14.43 -12.20 -18.66
N VAL A 80 14.40 -12.98 -17.56
CA VAL A 80 15.30 -12.78 -16.42
C VAL A 80 16.75 -13.10 -16.79
N GLU A 81 17.01 -14.15 -17.57
CA GLU A 81 18.35 -14.47 -18.07
C GLU A 81 18.94 -13.32 -18.89
N VAL A 82 18.17 -12.73 -19.80
CA VAL A 82 18.63 -11.57 -20.59
C VAL A 82 18.88 -10.35 -19.70
N LEU A 83 18.02 -10.07 -18.71
CA LEU A 83 18.27 -8.97 -17.76
C LEU A 83 19.57 -9.15 -16.96
N LYS A 84 19.94 -10.40 -16.65
CA LYS A 84 21.21 -10.73 -15.97
C LYS A 84 22.41 -10.57 -16.89
N GLU A 85 22.31 -11.06 -18.14
CA GLU A 85 23.36 -10.90 -19.15
C GLU A 85 23.67 -9.41 -19.39
N GLU A 86 22.64 -8.56 -19.36
CA GLU A 86 22.77 -7.10 -19.47
C GLU A 86 23.17 -6.40 -18.16
N GLY A 87 23.37 -7.14 -17.06
CA GLY A 87 23.76 -6.62 -15.75
C GLY A 87 22.73 -5.68 -15.11
N ILE A 88 21.47 -5.79 -15.51
CA ILE A 88 20.36 -4.95 -15.01
C ILE A 88 19.72 -5.61 -13.79
N PHE A 89 19.56 -6.93 -13.81
CA PHE A 89 18.77 -7.64 -12.81
C PHE A 89 19.33 -7.47 -11.38
N GLU A 90 20.63 -7.64 -11.20
CA GLU A 90 21.32 -7.49 -9.92
C GLU A 90 21.22 -6.05 -9.40
N LYS A 91 21.34 -5.06 -10.29
CA LYS A 91 21.18 -3.64 -9.93
C LYS A 91 19.78 -3.34 -9.44
N VAL A 92 18.76 -3.89 -10.10
CA VAL A 92 17.37 -3.78 -9.66
C VAL A 92 17.21 -4.35 -8.25
N LEU A 93 17.66 -5.59 -8.02
CA LEU A 93 17.55 -6.24 -6.71
C LEU A 93 18.27 -5.46 -5.60
N ASN A 94 19.41 -4.85 -5.91
CA ASN A 94 20.22 -4.07 -4.97
C ASN A 94 19.80 -2.59 -4.85
N LYS A 95 18.76 -2.15 -5.59
CA LYS A 95 18.34 -0.74 -5.68
C LYS A 95 19.44 0.21 -6.16
N GLU A 96 20.33 -0.28 -7.01
CA GLU A 96 21.36 0.51 -7.67
C GLU A 96 20.78 1.22 -8.92
N PRO A 97 21.38 2.32 -9.40
CA PRO A 97 20.94 2.95 -10.64
C PRO A 97 21.04 2.02 -11.86
N TYR A 98 19.95 1.91 -12.63
CA TYR A 98 19.87 1.13 -13.87
C TYR A 98 19.04 1.86 -14.94
N ASP A 99 19.11 1.39 -16.18
CA ASP A 99 18.31 1.91 -17.28
C ASP A 99 16.92 1.25 -17.31
N TYR A 100 15.89 2.00 -16.92
CA TYR A 100 14.52 1.51 -16.85
C TYR A 100 13.90 1.25 -18.22
N GLU A 101 14.23 2.07 -19.24
CA GLU A 101 13.72 1.89 -20.60
C GLU A 101 14.25 0.57 -21.16
N LYS A 102 15.55 0.32 -21.01
CA LYS A 102 16.17 -0.95 -21.43
C LYS A 102 15.59 -2.16 -20.70
N LEU A 103 15.34 -2.06 -19.39
CA LEU A 103 14.64 -3.10 -18.62
C LEU A 103 13.26 -3.40 -19.21
N ALA A 104 12.49 -2.35 -19.50
CA ALA A 104 11.15 -2.47 -20.06
C ALA A 104 11.17 -3.09 -21.47
N GLU A 105 12.12 -2.72 -22.32
CA GLU A 105 12.31 -3.29 -23.66
C GLU A 105 12.65 -4.78 -23.61
N ILE A 106 13.55 -5.19 -22.73
CA ILE A 106 13.91 -6.60 -22.53
C ILE A 106 12.68 -7.39 -22.08
N LEU A 107 11.97 -6.91 -21.05
CA LEU A 107 10.78 -7.62 -20.55
C LEU A 107 9.68 -7.69 -21.61
N LYS A 108 9.41 -6.63 -22.38
CA LYS A 108 8.45 -6.68 -23.50
C LYS A 108 8.85 -7.69 -24.57
N SER A 109 10.14 -7.86 -24.84
CA SER A 109 10.65 -8.69 -25.94
C SER A 109 10.71 -10.17 -25.58
N TYR A 110 10.94 -10.50 -24.31
CA TYR A 110 11.24 -11.87 -23.87
C TYR A 110 10.20 -12.46 -22.92
N SER A 111 9.26 -11.67 -22.40
CA SER A 111 8.16 -12.20 -21.60
C SER A 111 7.05 -12.76 -22.47
N GLU A 112 6.58 -13.96 -22.14
CA GLU A 112 5.53 -14.65 -22.91
C GLU A 112 4.13 -14.40 -22.34
N LYS A 113 3.95 -14.67 -21.05
CA LYS A 113 2.64 -14.64 -20.39
C LYS A 113 2.70 -13.94 -19.04
N VAL A 114 2.58 -12.62 -19.08
CA VAL A 114 2.59 -11.75 -17.89
C VAL A 114 1.16 -11.63 -17.34
N PRO A 115 0.94 -11.64 -16.01
CA PRO A 115 -0.39 -11.54 -15.41
C PRO A 115 -1.08 -10.23 -15.74
N ASN A 116 -2.40 -10.30 -15.94
CA ASN A 116 -3.27 -9.13 -16.08
C ASN A 116 -3.68 -8.58 -14.71
N VAL A 117 -3.77 -9.46 -13.71
CA VAL A 117 -4.18 -9.13 -12.34
C VAL A 117 -3.19 -9.74 -11.37
N VAL A 118 -2.79 -8.96 -10.37
CA VAL A 118 -1.87 -9.38 -9.32
C VAL A 118 -2.45 -9.11 -7.93
N ILE A 119 -2.43 -10.12 -7.07
CA ILE A 119 -2.73 -10.01 -5.64
C ILE A 119 -1.44 -10.28 -4.85
N ALA A 120 -0.92 -9.25 -4.19
CA ALA A 120 0.35 -9.30 -3.46
C ALA A 120 0.10 -9.25 -1.94
N LEU A 121 0.03 -10.42 -1.30
CA LEU A 121 -0.23 -10.59 0.13
C LEU A 121 1.06 -10.71 0.96
N SER A 122 2.23 -10.43 0.38
CA SER A 122 3.51 -10.53 1.09
C SER A 122 3.54 -9.61 2.32
N HIS A 123 4.06 -10.09 3.46
CA HIS A 123 4.10 -9.32 4.69
C HIS A 123 4.74 -7.95 4.50
N TYR A 124 5.87 -7.92 3.80
CA TYR A 124 6.52 -6.69 3.36
C TYR A 124 5.97 -6.22 2.01
N SER A 125 5.67 -4.93 1.94
CA SER A 125 5.06 -4.31 0.76
C SER A 125 6.00 -4.35 -0.45
N THR A 126 5.41 -4.68 -1.59
CA THR A 126 6.02 -4.65 -2.91
C THR A 126 5.52 -3.44 -3.74
N THR A 127 4.74 -2.53 -3.15
CA THR A 127 4.20 -1.34 -3.83
C THR A 127 5.30 -0.46 -4.40
N HIS A 128 6.36 -0.14 -3.65
CA HIS A 128 7.45 0.73 -4.13
C HIS A 128 8.63 -0.07 -4.72
N THR A 129 8.31 -1.00 -5.63
CA THR A 129 9.31 -1.85 -6.32
C THR A 129 9.30 -1.62 -7.83
N THR A 130 10.44 -1.90 -8.45
CA THR A 130 10.59 -2.00 -9.91
C THR A 130 9.71 -3.11 -10.45
N TYR A 131 9.61 -4.22 -9.73
CA TYR A 131 8.73 -5.34 -10.06
C TYR A 131 7.27 -4.90 -10.27
N ARG A 132 6.66 -4.21 -9.29
CA ARG A 132 5.30 -3.68 -9.42
C ARG A 132 5.24 -2.60 -10.49
N LYS A 133 6.25 -1.71 -10.55
CA LYS A 133 6.32 -0.64 -11.54
C LYS A 133 6.25 -1.15 -12.96
N VAL A 134 7.04 -2.16 -13.32
CA VAL A 134 7.00 -2.69 -14.69
C VAL A 134 5.69 -3.43 -14.99
N LEU A 135 5.13 -4.18 -14.03
CA LEU A 135 3.81 -4.81 -14.20
C LEU A 135 2.72 -3.79 -14.53
N THR A 136 2.70 -2.68 -13.81
CA THR A 136 1.66 -1.63 -13.94
C THR A 136 1.92 -0.69 -15.11
N ASP A 137 3.14 -0.16 -15.26
CA ASP A 137 3.47 0.85 -16.28
C ASP A 137 3.59 0.23 -17.68
N VAL A 138 4.19 -0.96 -17.79
CA VAL A 138 4.51 -1.59 -19.08
C VAL A 138 3.46 -2.61 -19.48
N PHE A 139 3.11 -3.54 -18.59
CA PHE A 139 2.18 -4.63 -18.90
C PHE A 139 0.73 -4.31 -18.55
N LYS A 140 0.48 -3.13 -17.96
CA LYS A 140 -0.86 -2.66 -17.57
C LYS A 140 -1.61 -3.63 -16.66
N ALA A 141 -0.87 -4.41 -15.87
CA ALA A 141 -1.44 -5.29 -14.87
C ALA A 141 -2.10 -4.46 -13.75
N ARG A 142 -3.23 -4.96 -13.25
CA ARG A 142 -3.94 -4.38 -12.10
C ARG A 142 -3.41 -5.03 -10.84
N TYR A 143 -2.98 -4.22 -9.87
CA TYR A 143 -2.13 -4.70 -8.79
C TYR A 143 -2.67 -4.31 -7.42
N ALA A 144 -3.22 -5.27 -6.69
CA ALA A 144 -3.59 -5.11 -5.29
C ALA A 144 -2.39 -5.45 -4.40
N SER A 145 -1.83 -4.44 -3.71
CA SER A 145 -0.85 -4.66 -2.65
C SER A 145 -1.56 -4.77 -1.31
N MET A 146 -1.26 -5.80 -0.55
CA MET A 146 -1.95 -6.13 0.70
C MET A 146 -0.91 -6.51 1.76
N PRO A 147 0.05 -5.62 2.11
CA PRO A 147 1.07 -5.90 3.12
C PRO A 147 0.44 -6.00 4.51
N LEU A 148 1.02 -6.76 5.43
CA LEU A 148 0.47 -6.90 6.80
C LEU A 148 -0.99 -7.41 6.85
N PHE A 149 -1.50 -7.98 5.75
CA PHE A 149 -2.88 -8.43 5.65
C PHE A 149 -3.15 -9.56 6.64
N GLU A 150 -4.26 -9.44 7.35
CA GLU A 150 -4.78 -10.46 8.25
C GLU A 150 -6.03 -11.08 7.61
N PRO A 151 -6.19 -12.41 7.56
CA PRO A 151 -7.35 -13.04 6.92
C PRO A 151 -8.71 -12.49 7.39
N GLU A 152 -8.80 -12.08 8.66
CA GLU A 152 -9.98 -11.46 9.26
C GLU A 152 -10.40 -10.14 8.59
N MET A 153 -9.48 -9.45 7.91
CA MET A 153 -9.77 -8.24 7.14
C MET A 153 -10.79 -8.51 6.02
N PHE A 154 -10.87 -9.76 5.52
CA PHE A 154 -11.94 -10.15 4.60
C PHE A 154 -13.32 -9.87 5.17
N LEU A 155 -13.54 -10.11 6.47
CA LEU A 155 -14.85 -9.98 7.13
C LEU A 155 -15.16 -8.55 7.60
N GLY A 156 -14.17 -7.66 7.58
CA GLY A 156 -14.31 -6.25 7.99
C GLY A 156 -14.09 -5.31 6.80
N PRO A 157 -12.93 -4.65 6.72
CA PRO A 157 -12.67 -3.57 5.76
C PRO A 157 -12.73 -3.98 4.29
N MET A 158 -12.63 -5.28 3.96
CA MET A 158 -12.83 -5.77 2.58
C MET A 158 -14.28 -6.12 2.24
N ASP A 159 -15.15 -6.30 3.24
CA ASP A 159 -16.57 -6.64 3.03
C ASP A 159 -17.46 -5.39 3.09
N VAL A 160 -17.10 -4.37 2.32
CA VAL A 160 -17.80 -3.10 2.27
C VAL A 160 -18.64 -2.95 1.01
N ASP A 161 -19.49 -1.92 0.98
CA ASP A 161 -20.03 -1.39 -0.26
C ASP A 161 -18.94 -0.55 -0.94
N TRP A 162 -18.32 -1.11 -1.97
CA TRP A 162 -17.21 -0.46 -2.68
C TRP A 162 -17.65 0.77 -3.49
N ASP A 163 -18.91 0.83 -3.93
CA ASP A 163 -19.42 2.02 -4.63
C ASP A 163 -19.57 3.18 -3.63
N TYR A 164 -20.02 2.88 -2.40
CA TYR A 164 -20.04 3.86 -1.31
C TYR A 164 -18.64 4.34 -0.95
N VAL A 165 -17.69 3.43 -0.72
CA VAL A 165 -16.31 3.79 -0.36
C VAL A 165 -15.65 4.60 -1.47
N ALA A 166 -15.80 4.18 -2.73
CA ALA A 166 -15.24 4.90 -3.88
C ALA A 166 -15.82 6.31 -4.00
N LYS A 167 -17.14 6.46 -3.85
CA LYS A 167 -17.80 7.76 -3.89
C LYS A 167 -17.32 8.65 -2.75
N LEU A 168 -17.31 8.16 -1.51
CA LEU A 168 -16.91 8.95 -0.36
C LEU A 168 -15.43 9.36 -0.43
N SER A 169 -14.52 8.45 -0.77
CA SER A 169 -13.10 8.79 -0.97
C SER A 169 -12.92 9.84 -2.05
N THR A 170 -13.69 9.77 -3.15
CA THR A 170 -13.64 10.77 -4.22
C THR A 170 -14.15 12.12 -3.74
N ASP A 171 -15.33 12.16 -3.10
CA ASP A 171 -15.93 13.39 -2.56
C ASP A 171 -14.97 14.08 -1.57
N ILE A 172 -14.29 13.33 -0.68
CA ILE A 172 -13.32 13.89 0.26
C ILE A 172 -12.03 14.35 -0.45
N ALA A 173 -11.54 13.60 -1.44
CA ALA A 173 -10.37 14.01 -2.22
C ALA A 173 -10.61 15.30 -3.00
N GLU A 174 -11.84 15.55 -3.47
CA GLU A 174 -12.25 16.81 -4.09
C GLU A 174 -12.22 17.95 -3.08
N VAL A 175 -12.78 17.76 -1.88
CA VAL A 175 -12.70 18.74 -0.78
C VAL A 175 -11.24 19.09 -0.45
N LEU A 176 -10.36 18.09 -0.36
CA LEU A 176 -8.92 18.30 -0.14
C LEU A 176 -8.27 19.07 -1.31
N THR A 177 -8.69 18.82 -2.55
CA THR A 177 -8.15 19.50 -3.74
C THR A 177 -8.56 20.97 -3.80
N GLU A 178 -9.78 21.30 -3.38
CA GLU A 178 -10.28 22.67 -3.35
C GLU A 178 -9.78 23.46 -2.12
N GLY A 179 -9.42 22.75 -1.05
CA GLY A 179 -8.89 23.33 0.17
C GLY A 179 -7.51 23.96 0.00
N GLU A 180 -7.23 25.01 0.77
CA GLU A 180 -5.89 25.62 0.85
C GLU A 180 -5.19 25.39 2.19
N TYR A 181 -5.96 25.08 3.23
CA TYR A 181 -5.51 25.03 4.61
C TYR A 181 -6.26 23.95 5.40
N VAL A 182 -5.54 23.26 6.28
CA VAL A 182 -6.07 22.21 7.15
C VAL A 182 -5.81 22.59 8.60
N GLU A 183 -6.85 22.46 9.43
CA GLU A 183 -6.76 22.54 10.88
C GLU A 183 -7.21 21.20 11.47
N VAL A 184 -6.36 20.58 12.29
CA VAL A 184 -6.65 19.32 12.99
C VAL A 184 -6.70 19.60 14.48
N SER A 185 -7.83 19.27 15.10
CA SER A 185 -8.00 19.36 16.56
C SER A 185 -8.55 18.07 17.15
N SER A 186 -8.21 17.80 18.41
CA SER A 186 -8.77 16.65 19.13
C SER A 186 -8.88 16.91 20.64
N PRO A 187 -9.78 16.19 21.36
CA PRO A 187 -9.87 16.27 22.81
C PRO A 187 -8.58 15.87 23.55
N TYR A 188 -7.64 15.18 22.88
CA TYR A 188 -6.33 14.82 23.41
C TYR A 188 -5.32 15.97 23.30
N GLY A 189 -5.74 17.16 22.85
CA GLY A 189 -4.90 18.34 22.75
C GLY A 189 -4.06 18.41 21.47
N VAL A 190 -4.48 17.70 20.41
CA VAL A 190 -4.03 17.99 19.05
C VAL A 190 -4.53 19.39 18.68
N ASN A 191 -3.65 20.20 18.14
CA ASN A 191 -3.94 21.49 17.53
C ASN A 191 -2.83 21.75 16.50
N LEU A 192 -3.02 21.24 15.29
CA LEU A 192 -2.03 21.23 14.22
C LEU A 192 -2.64 21.88 12.99
N GLU A 193 -1.88 22.74 12.34
CA GLU A 193 -2.29 23.42 11.13
C GLU A 193 -1.22 23.34 10.05
N PHE A 194 -1.62 23.27 8.78
CA PHE A 194 -0.71 23.26 7.62
C PHE A 194 -1.45 23.65 6.34
N SER A 195 -0.70 24.10 5.34
CA SER A 195 -1.24 24.41 4.01
C SER A 195 -1.23 23.20 3.10
N ILE A 196 -2.28 23.08 2.28
CA ILE A 196 -2.40 22.13 1.17
C ILE A 196 -2.61 22.88 -0.16
N LYS A 197 -2.35 24.20 -0.18
CA LYS A 197 -2.64 25.07 -1.31
C LYS A 197 -1.96 24.59 -2.59
N GLY A 198 -2.75 24.40 -3.64
CA GLY A 198 -2.28 23.98 -4.96
C GLY A 198 -1.86 22.51 -5.05
N ARG A 199 -2.14 21.71 -4.01
CA ARG A 199 -1.96 20.26 -4.02
C ARG A 199 -3.24 19.59 -4.53
N LYS A 200 -3.12 18.33 -4.93
CA LYS A 200 -4.24 17.53 -5.44
C LYS A 200 -4.52 16.39 -4.48
N GLY A 201 -5.76 16.28 -4.02
CA GLY A 201 -6.24 15.13 -3.27
C GLY A 201 -6.30 13.89 -4.15
N ILE A 202 -5.98 12.74 -3.56
CA ILE A 202 -5.96 11.45 -4.22
C ILE A 202 -6.93 10.51 -3.47
N PRO A 203 -7.95 9.96 -4.15
CA PRO A 203 -8.83 8.99 -3.54
C PRO A 203 -8.26 7.57 -3.65
N ASP A 204 -8.15 6.89 -2.52
CA ASP A 204 -7.97 5.43 -2.45
C ASP A 204 -9.35 4.76 -2.38
N THR A 205 -9.87 4.43 -3.57
CA THR A 205 -11.24 3.90 -3.75
C THR A 205 -11.33 2.40 -3.57
N GLY A 206 -10.20 1.69 -3.65
CA GLY A 206 -10.15 0.23 -3.73
C GLY A 206 -10.60 -0.38 -5.06
N LEU A 207 -11.01 0.43 -6.04
CA LEU A 207 -11.39 -0.04 -7.37
C LEU A 207 -10.17 0.02 -8.30
N LEU A 208 -9.49 -1.11 -8.39
CA LEU A 208 -8.32 -1.34 -9.23
C LEU A 208 -8.74 -2.05 -10.53
N THR A 209 -9.63 -1.42 -11.28
CA THR A 209 -10.30 -1.99 -12.45
C THR A 209 -9.70 -1.52 -13.78
N GLU A 210 -8.95 -0.42 -13.78
CA GLU A 210 -8.36 0.17 -14.98
C GLU A 210 -6.97 -0.42 -15.31
N PRO A 211 -6.59 -0.57 -16.59
CA PRO A 211 -5.28 -1.09 -16.96
C PRO A 211 -4.12 -0.32 -16.31
N GLY A 212 -3.29 -1.01 -15.53
CA GLY A 212 -2.18 -0.43 -14.79
C GLY A 212 -2.52 0.18 -13.43
N SER A 213 -3.79 0.16 -13.01
CA SER A 213 -4.19 0.64 -11.67
C SER A 213 -3.55 -0.20 -10.58
N TYR A 214 -3.07 0.44 -9.52
CA TYR A 214 -2.57 -0.24 -8.33
C TYR A 214 -2.89 0.55 -7.08
N GLY A 215 -2.94 -0.15 -5.95
CA GLY A 215 -3.25 0.45 -4.67
C GLY A 215 -3.22 -0.59 -3.56
N ASN A 216 -3.45 -0.10 -2.34
CA ASN A 216 -3.57 -0.97 -1.19
C ASN A 216 -4.99 -1.55 -1.12
N LEU A 217 -5.12 -2.79 -0.65
CA LEU A 217 -6.40 -3.35 -0.23
C LEU A 217 -6.26 -3.96 1.19
N PRO A 218 -7.17 -3.66 2.13
CA PRO A 218 -8.34 -2.79 2.00
C PRO A 218 -7.98 -1.32 1.73
N ALA A 219 -8.91 -0.63 1.09
CA ALA A 219 -8.85 0.78 0.76
C ALA A 219 -9.94 1.56 1.52
N GLY A 220 -10.10 2.83 1.18
CA GLY A 220 -11.06 3.72 1.81
C GLY A 220 -10.34 4.82 2.58
N GLU A 221 -9.67 5.68 1.82
CA GLU A 221 -9.03 6.89 2.31
C GLU A 221 -9.04 7.93 1.20
N ALA A 222 -8.97 9.20 1.57
CA ALA A 222 -8.57 10.28 0.68
C ALA A 222 -7.37 11.00 1.31
N PHE A 223 -6.32 11.22 0.53
CA PHE A 223 -5.08 11.78 1.06
C PHE A 223 -4.51 12.88 0.15
N ILE A 224 -3.68 13.74 0.74
CA ILE A 224 -3.02 14.87 0.06
C ILE A 224 -1.66 15.14 0.70
N ALA A 225 -0.68 15.57 -0.11
CA ALA A 225 0.61 16.00 0.40
C ALA A 225 0.53 17.44 0.94
N PRO A 226 0.90 17.71 2.20
CA PRO A 226 1.02 19.08 2.72
C PRO A 226 2.13 19.89 2.02
N ILE A 227 2.10 21.21 2.18
CA ILE A 227 3.26 22.07 1.89
C ILE A 227 4.28 21.87 3.01
N GLU A 228 5.48 21.45 2.63
CA GLU A 228 6.50 20.89 3.51
C GLU A 228 6.82 21.83 4.68
N GLU A 229 7.03 23.11 4.40
CA GLU A 229 7.44 24.13 5.38
C GLU A 229 6.25 24.80 6.12
N SER A 230 5.03 24.29 5.98
CA SER A 230 3.82 24.99 6.47
C SER A 230 3.26 24.49 7.80
N ALA A 231 3.66 23.31 8.27
CA ALA A 231 3.13 22.72 9.49
C ALA A 231 3.54 23.51 10.74
N PHE A 232 2.54 23.84 11.57
CA PHE A 232 2.72 24.55 12.83
C PHE A 232 1.77 23.99 13.90
N GLY A 233 2.23 23.93 15.15
CA GLY A 233 1.39 23.54 16.29
C GLY A 233 1.80 22.21 16.91
N LYS A 234 0.83 21.41 17.34
CA LYS A 234 1.04 20.24 18.19
C LYS A 234 0.22 19.04 17.72
N LEU A 235 0.89 17.93 17.47
CA LEU A 235 0.29 16.60 17.24
C LEU A 235 0.49 15.72 18.47
N VAL A 236 -0.57 15.04 18.90
CA VAL A 236 -0.54 14.02 19.96
C VAL A 236 -0.86 12.69 19.31
N ILE A 237 0.07 11.73 19.40
CA ILE A 237 -0.11 10.38 18.88
C ILE A 237 -0.37 9.40 20.03
N LEU A 238 -1.31 8.48 19.80
CA LEU A 238 -1.72 7.45 20.75
C LEU A 238 -1.35 6.03 20.29
N TYR A 239 -0.84 5.90 19.06
CA TYR A 239 -0.52 4.63 18.41
C TYR A 239 0.86 4.72 17.77
N ALA A 240 1.61 3.62 17.86
CA ALA A 240 2.70 3.28 16.96
C ALA A 240 2.11 2.50 15.75
N PRO A 241 2.88 2.23 14.67
CA PRO A 241 2.35 1.57 13.48
C PRO A 241 1.66 0.22 13.70
N ASN A 242 2.01 -0.50 14.78
CA ASN A 242 1.55 -1.86 15.04
C ASN A 242 0.94 -2.06 16.45
N ARG A 243 0.76 -0.99 17.24
CA ARG A 243 0.24 -1.09 18.61
C ARG A 243 -0.24 0.24 19.15
N LYS A 244 -1.11 0.19 20.15
CA LYS A 244 -1.38 1.34 21.01
C LYS A 244 -0.15 1.66 21.87
N LEU A 245 0.10 2.94 22.11
CA LEU A 245 1.14 3.40 23.03
C LEU A 245 0.66 3.24 24.47
N GLU A 246 1.58 2.96 25.41
CA GLU A 246 1.23 2.94 26.84
C GLU A 246 1.02 4.37 27.35
N ARG A 247 1.76 5.33 26.78
CA ARG A 247 1.66 6.76 27.04
C ARG A 247 1.68 7.53 25.73
N GLU A 248 0.93 8.62 25.68
CA GLU A 248 0.91 9.50 24.52
C GLU A 248 2.30 10.13 24.26
N ILE A 249 2.56 10.42 22.98
CA ILE A 249 3.73 11.17 22.54
C ILE A 249 3.22 12.46 21.90
N THR A 250 3.83 13.58 22.26
CA THR A 250 3.51 14.88 21.67
C THR A 250 4.64 15.36 20.77
N LEU A 251 4.31 15.72 19.53
CA LEU A 251 5.23 16.31 18.55
C LEU A 251 4.85 17.78 18.36
N TYR A 252 5.83 18.67 18.48
CA TYR A 252 5.67 20.10 18.24
C TYR A 252 6.26 20.46 16.89
N PHE A 253 5.45 21.08 16.04
CA PHE A 253 5.80 21.49 14.69
C PHE A 253 6.04 23.00 14.62
N LYS A 254 7.09 23.37 13.91
CA LYS A 254 7.44 24.75 13.59
C LYS A 254 8.18 24.77 12.26
N ASP A 255 7.83 25.73 11.41
CA ASP A 255 8.41 25.89 10.06
C ASP A 255 8.35 24.56 9.26
N GLY A 256 7.26 23.80 9.42
CA GLY A 256 7.03 22.53 8.73
C GLY A 256 7.58 21.27 9.40
N ALA A 257 8.54 21.41 10.30
CA ALA A 257 9.28 20.30 10.86
C ALA A 257 8.95 20.06 12.34
N VAL A 258 9.09 18.81 12.79
CA VAL A 258 9.13 18.47 14.22
C VAL A 258 10.35 19.14 14.87
N GLU A 259 10.11 20.20 15.65
CA GLU A 259 11.12 20.92 16.44
C GLU A 259 11.43 20.14 17.73
N ARG A 260 10.40 19.53 18.33
CA ARG A 260 10.50 18.90 19.64
C ARG A 260 9.52 17.75 19.82
N ILE A 261 9.93 16.74 20.58
CA ILE A 261 9.09 15.60 20.95
C ILE A 261 9.07 15.43 22.47
N GLU A 262 7.90 15.24 23.05
CA GLU A 262 7.66 15.03 24.48
C GLU A 262 6.93 13.69 24.71
N GLY A 263 7.11 13.14 25.91
CA GLY A 263 6.47 11.90 26.34
C GLY A 263 7.47 10.95 26.99
N PHE A 264 6.95 9.96 27.71
CA PHE A 264 7.76 8.94 28.41
C PHE A 264 7.58 7.54 27.81
N GLU A 265 7.06 7.46 26.59
CA GLU A 265 6.89 6.21 25.84
C GLU A 265 8.19 5.84 25.11
N ASP A 266 8.56 4.57 25.11
CA ASP A 266 9.82 4.11 24.49
C ASP A 266 9.89 4.37 22.99
N TYR A 267 8.73 4.34 22.30
CA TYR A 267 8.63 4.64 20.87
C TYR A 267 9.12 6.06 20.51
N ARG A 268 9.11 6.99 21.48
CA ARG A 268 9.67 8.33 21.31
C ARG A 268 11.14 8.28 20.89
N TYR A 269 11.94 7.40 21.53
CA TYR A 269 13.36 7.28 21.22
C TYR A 269 13.61 6.67 19.84
N GLU A 270 12.69 5.84 19.34
CA GLU A 270 12.74 5.35 17.96
C GLU A 270 12.52 6.50 16.96
N LEU A 271 11.50 7.34 17.19
CA LEU A 271 11.25 8.52 16.36
C LEU A 271 12.44 9.49 16.37
N GLU A 272 13.02 9.77 17.54
CA GLU A 272 14.23 10.61 17.65
C GLU A 272 15.38 10.07 16.81
N ARG A 273 15.67 8.76 16.89
CA ARG A 273 16.71 8.13 16.06
C ARG A 273 16.43 8.23 14.56
N VAL A 274 15.17 8.06 14.16
CA VAL A 274 14.76 8.23 12.76
C VAL A 274 15.00 9.66 12.30
N PHE A 275 14.62 10.66 13.10
CA PHE A 275 14.80 12.07 12.77
C PHE A 275 16.28 12.49 12.72
N ASP A 276 17.13 11.89 13.55
CA ASP A 276 18.58 12.15 13.54
C ASP A 276 19.26 11.51 12.33
N THR A 277 18.79 10.33 11.92
CA THR A 277 19.33 9.61 10.75
C THR A 277 18.83 10.22 9.45
N TYR A 278 17.57 10.63 9.40
CA TYR A 278 16.88 11.13 8.23
C TYR A 278 16.20 12.47 8.56
N PRO A 279 16.89 13.61 8.38
CA PRO A 279 16.34 14.92 8.73
C PRO A 279 14.97 15.23 8.08
N ASN A 280 14.75 14.74 6.86
CA ASN A 280 13.49 14.93 6.13
C ASN A 280 12.31 14.17 6.74
N ALA A 281 12.54 13.19 7.62
CA ALA A 281 11.46 12.48 8.32
C ALA A 281 10.74 13.36 9.35
N ARG A 282 11.23 14.58 9.61
CA ARG A 282 10.58 15.57 10.48
C ARG A 282 9.40 16.30 9.82
N TYR A 283 9.23 16.19 8.50
CA TYR A 283 8.16 16.85 7.76
C TYR A 283 6.98 15.90 7.53
N ILE A 284 5.77 16.46 7.44
CA ILE A 284 4.57 15.70 7.12
C ILE A 284 4.55 15.41 5.62
N ALA A 285 4.62 14.14 5.24
CA ALA A 285 4.59 13.72 3.84
C ALA A 285 3.17 13.56 3.28
N GLU A 286 2.20 13.27 4.15
CA GLU A 286 0.84 12.93 3.77
C GLU A 286 -0.14 13.30 4.88
N PHE A 287 -1.30 13.82 4.50
CA PHE A 287 -2.47 13.96 5.35
C PHE A 287 -3.62 13.15 4.73
N GLY A 288 -4.14 12.20 5.51
CA GLY A 288 -5.16 11.25 5.09
C GLY A 288 -6.43 11.33 5.93
N VAL A 289 -7.57 11.07 5.30
CA VAL A 289 -8.90 10.97 5.92
C VAL A 289 -9.50 9.61 5.55
N GLY A 290 -9.68 8.75 6.55
CA GLY A 290 -10.28 7.42 6.36
C GLY A 290 -11.76 7.51 5.97
N THR A 291 -12.18 6.60 5.10
CA THR A 291 -13.55 6.53 4.55
C THR A 291 -14.12 5.12 4.55
N ASN A 292 -13.38 4.12 5.05
CA ASN A 292 -13.85 2.75 5.15
C ASN A 292 -14.73 2.56 6.40
N PRO A 293 -16.03 2.27 6.25
CA PRO A 293 -16.96 2.17 7.37
C PRO A 293 -16.80 0.87 8.17
N LYS A 294 -15.98 -0.09 7.73
CA LYS A 294 -15.74 -1.36 8.44
C LYS A 294 -14.29 -1.55 8.93
N ALA A 295 -13.39 -0.62 8.63
CA ALA A 295 -12.04 -0.61 9.23
C ALA A 295 -12.12 -0.24 10.72
N ARG A 296 -11.48 -1.03 11.60
CA ARG A 296 -11.53 -0.88 13.06
C ARG A 296 -10.20 -1.14 13.77
N ARG A 297 -9.23 -1.80 13.13
CA ARG A 297 -7.93 -2.14 13.76
C ARG A 297 -6.93 -0.98 13.69
N ALA A 298 -6.97 -0.09 14.68
CA ALA A 298 -5.99 1.00 14.82
C ALA A 298 -4.55 0.54 15.11
N ASP A 299 -4.35 -0.74 15.42
CA ASP A 299 -3.06 -1.39 15.67
C ASP A 299 -2.49 -2.12 14.44
N ASN A 300 -3.15 -2.03 13.28
CA ASN A 300 -2.61 -2.49 12.01
C ASN A 300 -2.62 -1.32 11.02
N ILE A 301 -1.45 -0.77 10.70
CA ILE A 301 -1.34 0.45 9.88
C ILE A 301 -2.10 0.37 8.54
N LEU A 302 -2.13 -0.80 7.87
CA LEU A 302 -2.85 -0.97 6.60
C LEU A 302 -4.36 -0.72 6.75
N GLU A 303 -4.94 -1.13 7.89
CA GLU A 303 -6.36 -0.92 8.18
C GLU A 303 -6.60 0.42 8.91
N ALA A 304 -5.68 0.84 9.77
CA ALA A 304 -5.79 2.03 10.61
C ALA A 304 -5.95 3.30 9.78
N GLU A 305 -5.21 3.43 8.68
CA GLU A 305 -5.29 4.58 7.76
C GLU A 305 -6.67 4.70 7.09
N LYS A 306 -7.46 3.61 7.04
CA LYS A 306 -8.76 3.57 6.37
C LYS A 306 -9.95 3.86 7.28
N ILE A 307 -9.74 3.98 8.60
CA ILE A 307 -10.82 4.08 9.58
C ILE A 307 -11.62 5.38 9.38
N MET A 308 -12.90 5.26 9.04
CA MET A 308 -13.81 6.42 8.89
C MET A 308 -14.19 7.03 10.24
N GLU A 309 -14.60 6.18 11.19
CA GLU A 309 -14.97 6.59 12.53
C GLU A 309 -14.68 5.42 13.49
N LEU A 310 -14.06 5.73 14.63
CA LEU A 310 -13.93 4.77 15.71
C LEU A 310 -15.26 4.71 16.47
N SER A 311 -15.87 3.53 16.53
CA SER A 311 -17.03 3.30 17.39
C SER A 311 -16.67 3.65 18.85
N THR A 312 -17.33 4.65 19.40
CA THR A 312 -17.26 5.05 20.82
C THR A 312 -17.85 3.99 21.74
#